data_AF-A0A7J0CRV1-F1
#
_entry.id   AF-A0A7J0CRV1-F1
#
_cell.length_a   1.000
_cell.length_b   1.000
_cell.length_c   1.000
_cell.angle_alpha   90.00
_cell.angle_beta   90.00
_cell.angle_gamma   90.00
#
_symmetry.space_group_name_H-M   'P 1'
#
loop_
_entity.id
_entity.type
_entity.pdbx_description
1 polymer ?
#
loop_
_entity_poly.entity_id
_entity_poly.type
_entity_poly.pdbx_seq_one_letter_code
_entity_poly.pdbx_strand_id
1 'polypeptide(L)'
;MAGLRMLARACGVGEIVLQGSNIRFAPVELRESQELRLKRLHPKTVIKPTAHQILVPRPTTGRIGGKPVVGRELLSWTGEFLTTILGS
;
A
#
# COMPACT_ATOMS: atom_id res chain seq x y z
N MET A 1 -13.24 -6.05 9.95
CA MET A 1 -12.00 -5.29 10.22
C MET A 1 -10.93 -6.08 11.01
N ALA A 2 -11.19 -7.28 11.54
CA ALA A 2 -10.19 -8.04 12.29
C ALA A 2 -9.04 -8.64 11.44
N GLY A 3 -9.30 -9.06 10.20
CA GLY A 3 -8.31 -9.75 9.37
C GLY A 3 -7.19 -8.86 8.82
N LEU A 4 -7.49 -7.61 8.43
CA LEU A 4 -6.50 -6.75 7.76
C LEU A 4 -5.30 -6.44 8.65
N ARG A 5 -5.52 -6.21 9.94
CA ARG A 5 -4.45 -5.94 10.90
C ARG A 5 -3.55 -7.15 11.10
N MET A 6 -4.12 -8.36 11.13
CA MET A 6 -3.34 -9.59 11.23
C MET A 6 -2.52 -9.82 9.95
N LEU A 7 -3.12 -9.62 8.78
CA LEU A 7 -2.45 -9.71 7.49
C LEU A 7 -1.29 -8.71 7.39
N ALA A 8 -1.52 -7.44 7.74
CA ALA A 8 -0.49 -6.40 7.73
C ALA A 8 0.72 -6.82 8.57
N ARG A 9 0.49 -7.32 9.79
CA ARG A 9 1.55 -7.84 10.67
C ARG A 9 2.29 -9.03 10.07
N ALA A 10 1.58 -9.96 9.44
CA ALA A 10 2.19 -11.11 8.77
C ALA A 10 3.10 -10.67 7.60
N CYS A 11 2.77 -9.57 6.93
CA CYS A 11 3.59 -8.92 5.91
C CYS A 11 4.65 -7.96 6.47
N GLY A 12 4.86 -7.90 7.79
CA GLY A 12 5.84 -7.01 8.43
C GLY A 12 5.40 -5.54 8.58
N VAL A 13 4.15 -5.20 8.25
CA VAL A 13 3.60 -3.83 8.33
C VAL A 13 2.89 -3.61 9.67
N GLY A 14 3.35 -2.60 10.41
CA GLY A 14 2.77 -2.21 11.70
C GLY A 14 1.71 -1.11 11.59
N GLU A 15 1.88 -0.21 10.61
CA GLU A 15 1.09 0.99 10.43
C GLU A 15 0.66 1.16 8.98
N ILE A 16 -0.62 1.49 8.80
CA ILE A 16 -1.22 1.84 7.52
C ILE A 16 -2.03 3.11 7.74
N VAL A 17 -1.59 4.23 7.17
CA VAL A 17 -2.15 5.55 7.47
C VAL A 17 -2.37 6.35 6.20
N LEU A 18 -3.49 7.05 6.09
CA LEU A 18 -3.72 8.00 5.01
C LEU A 18 -2.87 9.26 5.24
N GLN A 19 -2.04 9.62 4.27
CA GLN A 19 -1.21 10.82 4.28
C GLN A 19 -1.49 11.64 3.01
N GLY A 20 -2.40 12.62 3.13
CA GLY A 20 -2.87 13.38 1.98
C GLY A 20 -3.56 12.47 0.96
N SER A 21 -3.06 12.45 -0.28
CA SER A 21 -3.54 11.59 -1.36
C SER A 21 -2.87 10.21 -1.42
N ASN A 22 -1.94 9.93 -0.51
CA ASN A 22 -1.21 8.66 -0.43
C ASN A 22 -1.62 7.85 0.79
N ILE A 23 -1.33 6.56 0.75
CA ILE A 23 -1.41 5.63 1.87
C ILE A 23 0.03 5.28 2.24
N ARG A 24 0.40 5.58 3.48
CA ARG A 24 1.70 5.25 4.06
C ARG A 24 1.65 3.85 4.65
N PHE A 25 2.64 3.04 4.31
CA PHE A 25 2.88 1.73 4.92
C PHE A 25 4.23 1.76 5.65
N ALA A 26 4.26 1.29 6.90
CA ALA A 26 5.46 1.28 7.73
C ALA A 26 5.42 0.19 8.82
N PRO A 27 6.57 -0.35 9.26
CA PRO A 27 7.82 -0.34 8.51
C PRO A 27 7.68 -1.20 7.24
N VAL A 28 8.46 -0.90 6.20
CA VAL A 28 8.54 -1.69 4.97
C VAL A 28 9.98 -1.72 4.49
N GLU A 29 10.51 -2.93 4.25
CA GLU A 29 11.74 -3.18 3.52
C GLU A 29 11.39 -3.99 2.27
N LEU A 30 11.74 -3.46 1.10
CA LEU A 30 11.42 -4.10 -0.18
C LEU A 30 12.64 -4.84 -0.72
N ARG A 31 12.43 -6.07 -1.17
CA ARG A 31 13.35 -6.73 -2.10
C ARG A 31 13.32 -6.00 -3.44
N GLU A 32 14.39 -6.09 -4.22
CA GLU A 32 14.47 -5.44 -5.54
C GLU A 32 13.31 -5.82 -6.47
N SER A 33 12.92 -7.10 -6.48
CA SER A 33 11.77 -7.60 -7.26
C SER A 33 10.43 -7.00 -6.82
N GLN A 34 10.26 -6.75 -5.52
CA GLN A 34 9.08 -6.13 -4.95
C GLN A 34 9.04 -4.64 -5.30
N GLU A 35 10.17 -3.94 -5.24
CA GLU A 35 10.30 -2.55 -5.66
C GLU A 35 9.98 -2.36 -7.15
N LEU A 36 10.51 -3.22 -8.03
CA LEU A 36 10.20 -3.20 -9.46
C LEU A 36 8.70 -3.42 -9.73
N ARG A 37 8.09 -4.39 -9.04
CA ARG A 37 6.65 -4.66 -9.14
C ARG A 37 5.83 -3.47 -8.64
N LEU A 38 6.22 -2.88 -7.52
CA LEU A 38 5.57 -1.71 -6.93
C LEU A 38 5.62 -0.52 -7.89
N LYS A 39 6.78 -0.21 -8.46
CA LYS A 39 6.93 0.87 -9.45
C LYS A 39 6.14 0.59 -10.73
N ARG A 40 6.00 -0.67 -11.15
CA ARG A 40 5.18 -1.04 -12.33
C ARG A 40 3.68 -0.85 -12.08
N LEU A 41 3.17 -1.33 -10.95
CA LEU A 41 1.74 -1.32 -10.62
C LEU A 41 1.27 0.03 -10.05
N HIS A 42 2.16 0.71 -9.33
CA HIS A 42 1.90 1.97 -8.64
C HIS A 42 3.04 2.97 -8.92
N PRO A 43 3.17 3.48 -10.16
CA PRO A 43 4.34 4.26 -10.59
C PRO A 43 4.55 5.59 -9.87
N LYS A 44 3.52 6.13 -9.21
CA LYS A 44 3.63 7.36 -8.40
C LYS A 44 3.98 7.09 -6.93
N THR A 45 4.39 5.87 -6.60
CA THR A 45 4.80 5.52 -5.24
C THR A 45 6.11 6.21 -4.88
N VAL A 46 6.17 6.77 -3.68
CA VAL A 46 7.42 7.31 -3.11
C VAL A 46 7.97 6.31 -2.10
N ILE A 47 9.19 5.86 -2.31
CA ILE A 47 9.90 4.96 -1.40
C ILE A 47 10.85 5.80 -0.56
N LYS A 48 10.82 5.62 0.76
CA LYS A 48 11.69 6.29 1.73
C LYS A 48 12.48 5.24 2.51
N PRO A 49 13.64 4.78 1.97
CA PRO A 49 14.41 3.69 2.58
C PRO A 49 14.88 4.02 4.00
N THR A 50 15.42 5.22 4.22
CA THR A 50 15.90 5.67 5.54
C THR A 50 14.80 5.68 6.60
N ALA A 51 13.55 5.91 6.21
CA ALA A 51 12.41 5.92 7.13
C ALA A 51 11.73 4.55 7.22
N HIS A 52 12.13 3.57 6.40
CA HIS A 52 11.46 2.28 6.20
C HIS A 52 9.97 2.45 5.84
N GLN A 53 9.67 3.33 4.87
CA GLN A 53 8.29 3.67 4.50
C GLN A 53 8.09 3.70 3.00
N ILE A 54 6.86 3.39 2.58
CA ILE A 54 6.38 3.65 1.23
C ILE A 54 5.10 4.47 1.28
N LEU A 55 4.95 5.41 0.34
CA LEU A 55 3.77 6.23 0.14
C LEU A 55 3.14 5.87 -1.20
N VAL A 56 2.09 5.07 -1.16
CA VAL A 56 1.42 4.55 -2.34
C VAL A 56 0.21 5.44 -2.66
N PRO A 57 0.02 5.88 -3.91
CA PRO A 57 -1.17 6.64 -4.29
C PRO A 57 -2.44 5.89 -3.90
N ARG A 58 -3.36 6.59 -3.24
CA ARG A 58 -4.65 6.02 -2.90
C ARG A 58 -5.39 5.63 -4.19
N PRO A 59 -5.94 4.40 -4.28
CA PRO A 59 -6.73 3.99 -5.43
C PRO A 59 -7.96 4.89 -5.63
N THR A 60 -8.32 5.11 -6.88
CA THR A 60 -9.53 5.83 -7.28
C THR A 60 -10.45 4.91 -8.07
N THR A 61 -11.75 5.17 -8.06
CA THR A 61 -12.76 4.38 -8.78
C THR A 61 -12.66 4.47 -10.31
N GLY A 62 -11.77 5.31 -10.84
CA GLY A 62 -11.52 5.49 -12.27
C GLY A 62 -10.22 6.24 -12.55
N ARG A 63 -9.67 6.09 -13.76
CA ARG A 63 -8.38 6.70 -14.18
C ARG A 63 -8.43 8.23 -14.28
N ILE A 64 -9.58 8.81 -14.65
CA ILE A 64 -9.79 10.26 -14.78
C ILE A 64 -11.08 10.60 -14.02
N GLY A 65 -11.03 11.60 -13.13
CA GLY A 65 -12.21 12.04 -12.37
C GLY A 65 -12.75 11.04 -11.34
N GLY A 66 -12.05 9.92 -11.11
CA GLY A 66 -12.45 8.90 -10.15
C GLY A 66 -12.40 9.42 -8.71
N LYS A 67 -13.37 9.01 -7.90
CA LYS A 67 -13.39 9.33 -6.47
C LYS A 67 -12.39 8.44 -5.73
N PRO A 68 -11.72 8.94 -4.67
CA PRO A 68 -10.90 8.09 -3.83
C PRO A 68 -11.70 6.93 -3.27
N VAL A 69 -11.18 5.71 -3.39
CA VAL A 69 -11.81 4.52 -2.83
C VAL A 69 -11.83 4.65 -1.31
N VAL A 70 -12.99 4.39 -0.68
CA VAL A 70 -13.25 4.56 0.76
C VAL A 70 -13.81 3.28 1.39
N GLY A 71 -13.87 3.23 2.72
CA GLY A 71 -14.59 2.19 3.45
C GLY A 71 -14.12 0.77 3.10
N ARG A 72 -15.06 -0.13 2.80
CA ARG A 72 -14.78 -1.55 2.54
C ARG A 72 -13.90 -1.79 1.34
N GLU A 73 -14.11 -1.05 0.24
CA GLU A 73 -13.31 -1.19 -0.97
C GLU A 73 -11.85 -0.83 -0.70
N LEU A 74 -11.61 0.20 0.12
CA LEU A 74 -10.25 0.60 0.49
C LEU A 74 -9.58 -0.51 1.30
N LEU A 75 -10.30 -1.09 2.27
CA LEU A 75 -9.79 -2.22 3.05
C LEU A 75 -9.47 -3.44 2.18
N SER A 76 -10.31 -3.73 1.18
CA SER A 76 -10.09 -4.83 0.24
C SER A 76 -8.83 -4.59 -0.60
N TRP A 77 -8.70 -3.40 -1.18
CA TRP A 77 -7.53 -3.00 -1.94
C TRP A 77 -6.25 -3.05 -1.09
N THR A 78 -6.32 -2.60 0.18
CA THR A 78 -5.17 -2.69 1.09
C THR A 78 -4.76 -4.13 1.33
N GLY A 79 -5.71 -5.05 1.53
CA GLY A 79 -5.41 -6.47 1.68
C GLY A 79 -4.71 -7.06 0.46
N GLU A 80 -5.24 -6.79 -0.73
CA GLU A 80 -4.66 -7.23 -2.00
C GLU A 80 -3.25 -6.65 -2.24
N PHE A 81 -3.05 -5.37 -1.90
CA PHE A 81 -1.76 -4.72 -1.98
C PHE A 81 -0.72 -5.41 -1.10
N LEU A 82 -1.06 -5.70 0.17
CA LEU A 82 -0.18 -6.37 1.11
C LEU A 82 0.26 -7.74 0.58
N THR A 83 -0.68 -8.55 0.06
CA THR A 83 -0.35 -9.89 -0.46
C THR A 83 0.43 -9.84 -1.78
N THR A 84 0.12 -8.90 -2.66
CA THR A 84 0.69 -8.84 -4.04
C THR A 84 2.09 -8.23 -4.08
N ILE A 85 2.36 -7.28 -3.17
CA ILE A 85 3.63 -6.55 -3.13
C ILE A 85 4.52 -7.04 -1.99
N LEU A 86 3.99 -7.18 -0.77
CA LEU A 86 4.80 -7.45 0.43
C LEU A 86 4.85 -8.94 0.80
N GLY A 87 3.79 -9.70 0.49
CA GLY A 87 3.69 -11.13 0.76
C GLY A 87 4.34 -12.05 -0.27
N SER A 88 4.89 -11.50 -1.37
CA SER A 88 5.49 -12.25 -2.48
C SER A 88 7.00 -12.16 -2.54
#